data_AF-A0A420XNX7-F1
#
_entry.id   AF-A0A420XNX7-F1
#
_cell.length_a   1.000
_cell.length_b   1.000
_cell.length_c   1.000
_cell.angle_alpha   90.00
_cell.angle_beta   90.00
_cell.angle_gamma   90.00
#
_symmetry.space_group_name_H-M   'P 1'
#
loop_
_entity.id
_entity.type
_entity.pdbx_description
1 polymer ?
#
loop_
_entity_poly.entity_id
_entity_poly.type
_entity_poly.pdbx_seq_one_letter_code
_entity_poly.pdbx_strand_id
1 'polypeptide(L)' 'MPLFTRIVAFAKSPAGQQLITEAQRKAKDPATRAQVQQLAAKVRAGRKGQQPPGS' A
#
# COMPACT_ATOMS: atom_id res chain seq x y z
N MET A 1 20.90 18.57 -5.78
CA MET A 1 19.42 18.54 -5.90
C MET A 1 18.87 17.55 -4.88
N PRO A 2 18.12 17.99 -3.87
CA PRO A 2 17.60 17.08 -2.85
C PRO A 2 16.65 16.04 -3.49
N LEU A 3 16.74 14.79 -3.04
CA LEU A 3 15.97 13.66 -3.58
C LEU A 3 14.46 13.92 -3.59
N PHE A 4 13.96 14.69 -2.62
CA PHE A 4 12.57 15.14 -2.57
C PHE A 4 12.14 15.93 -3.81
N THR A 5 12.99 16.81 -4.34
CA THR A 5 12.65 17.61 -5.53
C THR A 5 12.47 16.73 -6.77
N ARG A 6 13.24 15.63 -6.88
CA ARG A 6 13.07 14.66 -7.98
C ARG A 6 11.80 13.85 -7.85
N ILE A 7 11.42 13.46 -6.62
CA ILE A 7 10.14 12.75 -6.38
C ILE A 7 8.95 13.67 -6.68
N VAL A 8 9.01 14.93 -6.24
CA VAL A 8 7.95 15.91 -6.53
C VAL A 8 7.87 16.21 -8.02
N ALA A 9 9.01 16.38 -8.71
CA ALA A 9 9.04 16.57 -10.16
C ALA A 9 8.48 15.35 -10.90
N PHE A 10 8.81 14.14 -10.44
CA PHE A 10 8.27 12.90 -10.99
C PHE A 10 6.75 12.80 -10.77
N ALA A 11 6.26 13.08 -9.56
CA ALA A 11 4.83 13.08 -9.25
C ALA A 11 4.04 14.12 -10.08
N LYS A 12 4.67 15.25 -10.44
CA LYS A 12 4.08 16.29 -11.30
C LYS A 12 4.21 15.98 -12.80
N SER A 13 5.03 15.01 -13.20
CA SER A 13 5.18 14.60 -14.60
C SER A 13 3.95 13.83 -15.11
N PRO A 14 3.68 13.83 -16.43
CA PRO A 14 2.54 13.08 -17.00
C PRO A 14 2.58 11.59 -16.66
N ALA A 15 3.77 10.98 -16.70
CA ALA A 15 3.98 9.58 -16.35
C ALA A 15 3.69 9.30 -14.86
N GLY A 16 4.12 10.19 -13.96
CA GLY A 16 3.83 10.08 -12.53
C GLY A 16 2.34 10.23 -12.22
N GLN A 17 1.65 11.16 -12.88
CA GLN A 17 0.20 11.33 -12.73
C GLN A 17 -0.58 10.11 -13.21
N GLN A 18 -0.17 9.49 -14.32
CA GLN A 18 -0.79 8.24 -14.79
C GLN A 18 -0.64 7.12 -13.76
N LEU A 19 0.57 6.91 -13.23
CA LEU A 19 0.82 5.91 -12.20
C LEU A 19 0.01 6.18 -10.92
N ILE A 20 -0.05 7.43 -10.46
CA ILE A 20 -0.86 7.81 -9.29
C ILE A 20 -2.34 7.57 -9.57
N THR A 21 -2.83 7.91 -10.75
CA THR A 21 -4.24 7.72 -11.14
C THR A 21 -4.61 6.24 -11.23
N GLU A 22 -3.75 5.42 -11.83
CA GLU A 22 -3.92 3.97 -11.88
C GLU A 22 -3.88 3.35 -10.48
N ALA A 23 -2.94 3.78 -9.63
CA ALA A 23 -2.87 3.34 -8.25
C ALA A 23 -4.14 3.73 -7.47
N GLN A 24 -4.65 4.95 -7.65
CA GLN A 24 -5.91 5.39 -7.03
C GLN A 24 -7.11 4.61 -7.54
N ARG A 25 -7.17 4.30 -8.85
CA ARG A 25 -8.23 3.46 -9.43
C ARG A 25 -8.18 2.05 -8.86
N LYS A 26 -7.00 1.42 -8.81
CA LYS A 26 -6.80 0.11 -8.17
C LYS A 26 -7.14 0.14 -6.68
N ALA A 27 -6.83 1.22 -5.97
CA ALA A 27 -7.16 1.37 -4.56
C ALA A 27 -8.67 1.62 -4.30
N LYS A 28 -9.40 2.15 -5.29
CA LYS A 28 -10.86 2.29 -5.27
C LYS A 28 -11.58 0.99 -5.65
N ASP A 29 -10.87 0.03 -6.24
CA ASP A 29 -11.42 -1.27 -6.56
C ASP A 29 -11.73 -2.06 -5.25
N PRO A 30 -13.00 -2.43 -5.02
CA PRO A 30 -13.40 -3.17 -3.83
C PRO A 30 -12.74 -4.55 -3.74
N ALA A 31 -12.44 -5.21 -4.86
CA ALA A 31 -11.76 -6.49 -4.89
C ALA A 31 -10.30 -6.37 -4.42
N THR A 32 -9.63 -5.28 -4.81
CA THR A 32 -8.27 -4.98 -4.33
C THR A 32 -8.28 -4.67 -2.85
N ARG A 33 -9.25 -3.89 -2.36
CA ARG A 33 -9.43 -3.62 -0.93
C ARG A 33 -9.67 -4.89 -0.12
N ALA A 34 -10.52 -5.79 -0.61
CA ALA A 34 -10.80 -7.06 0.07
C ALA A 34 -9.54 -7.92 0.17
N GLN A 35 -8.74 -8.01 -0.89
CA GLN A 35 -7.46 -8.74 -0.88
C GLN A 35 -6.47 -8.14 0.12
N VAL A 36 -6.34 -6.80 0.15
CA VAL A 36 -5.47 -6.10 1.11
C VAL A 36 -5.96 -6.31 2.55
N GLN A 37 -7.26 -6.24 2.79
CA GLN A 37 -7.84 -6.50 4.11
C GLN A 37 -7.63 -7.94 4.55
N GLN A 38 -7.81 -8.92 3.66
CA GLN A 38 -7.55 -10.33 3.95
C GLN A 38 -6.07 -10.57 4.25
N LEU A 39 -5.16 -9.95 3.48
CA LEU A 39 -3.73 -10.07 3.71
C LEU A 39 -3.32 -9.39 5.03
N ALA A 40 -3.84 -8.19 5.30
CA ALA A 40 -3.63 -7.50 6.56
C ALA A 40 -4.20 -8.27 7.75
N ALA A 41 -5.37 -8.90 7.60
CA ALA A 41 -5.97 -9.77 8.61
C ALA A 41 -5.12 -11.01 8.85
N LYS A 42 -4.59 -11.66 7.80
CA LYS A 42 -3.66 -12.79 7.91
C LYS A 42 -2.35 -12.40 8.61
N VAL A 43 -1.77 -11.27 8.24
CA VAL A 43 -0.55 -10.75 8.88
C VAL A 43 -0.81 -10.40 10.36
N ARG A 44 -1.94 -9.75 10.66
CA ARG A 44 -2.33 -9.42 12.03
C ARG A 44 -2.66 -10.68 12.86
N ALA A 45 -3.30 -11.68 12.27
CA ALA A 45 -3.61 -12.95 12.91
C ALA A 45 -2.35 -13.79 13.16
N GLY A 46 -1.43 -13.85 12.19
CA GLY A 46 -0.12 -14.49 12.35
C GLY A 46 0.77 -13.80 13.40
N ARG A 47 0.59 -12.49 13.61
CA ARG A 47 1.23 -11.75 14.70
C ARG A 47 0.56 -12.00 16.06
N LYS A 48 -0.75 -12.27 16.09
CA LYS A 48 -1.47 -12.66 17.31
C LYS A 48 -1.23 -14.11 17.71
N GLY A 49 -0.88 -14.98 16.76
CA GLY A 49 -0.47 -16.38 17.00
C GLY A 49 0.99 -16.57 17.45
N GLN A 50 1.78 -15.49 17.53
CA GLN A 50 3.16 -15.50 18.04
C GLN A 50 3.28 -14.98 19.47
N GLN A 51 2.16 -14.87 20.20
CA GLN A 51 2.23 -14.87 21.66
C GLN A 51 2.18 -16.35 22.10
N PRO A 52 3.32 -16.96 22.47
CA PRO A 52 3.30 -18.33 22.97
C PRO A 52 2.39 -18.38 24.20
N PRO A 53 1.56 -19.43 24.38
CA PRO A 53 0.92 -19.68 25.65
C PRO A 53 2.02 -20.11 26.61
N GLY A 54 2.46 -19.22 27.49
CA GLY A 54 3.42 -19.60 28.54
C GLY A 54 4.14 -18.43 29.18
N SER A 55 3.56 -17.90 30.24
CA SER A 55 4.19 -17.70 31.57
C SER A 55 3.07 -17.44 32.56
#